data_AF-A0AA38SL22-F1
#
_entry.id   AF-A0AA38SL22-F1
#
_cell.length_a   1.000
_cell.length_b   1.000
_cell.length_c   1.000
_cell.angle_alpha   90.00
_cell.angle_beta   90.00
_cell.angle_gamma   90.00
#
_symmetry.space_group_name_H-M   'P 1'
#
loop_
_entity.id
_entity.type
_entity.pdbx_description
1 polymer ?
#
loop_
_entity_poly.entity_id
_entity_poly.type
_entity_poly.pdbx_seq_one_letter_code
_entity_poly.pdbx_strand_id
1 'polypeptide(L)'
;MEYSYSMSFIYTILIAYLHFSYAQNGPEDYVLAHNLARKAVGVGPVKWDDKLAKFAEKIANQRKTDCALKPSESSPYGQILASGTGEFSGLDAIRLWVQGKVKFDSKSKSCPQSEKNCRSYTQMVWRKSTLIGCARVKCNTNAWFVICNYDPPGNIEAPSLHTHAQNAPQDFVDAHNAARKEVGLGPMTWNATVALFAENYANQRKVDCALRHSNSDKYGENIAWGTGELSGVQAVSMWVQEKANYNYGYNTCAPYKMCGHYTQVVWKTSVRLGCARVKCLNNAWFITCNYDPPGNYIGMKPY
;
A
#
# COMPACT_ATOMS: atom_id res chain seq x y z
N MET A 1 -53.65 -11.18 -10.02
CA MET A 1 -52.53 -10.46 -10.66
C MET A 1 -51.93 -9.54 -9.61
N GLU A 2 -50.97 -10.07 -8.84
CA GLU A 2 -50.28 -9.35 -7.78
C GLU A 2 -49.14 -8.53 -8.39
N TYR A 3 -49.17 -7.22 -8.18
CA TYR A 3 -48.09 -6.33 -8.57
C TYR A 3 -46.95 -6.46 -7.55
N SER A 4 -45.91 -7.18 -7.96
CA SER A 4 -44.62 -7.23 -7.28
C SER A 4 -43.95 -5.85 -7.31
N TYR A 5 -44.07 -5.09 -6.23
CA TYR A 5 -43.30 -3.86 -6.04
C TYR A 5 -41.81 -4.21 -5.83
N SER A 6 -40.98 -3.80 -6.80
CA SER A 6 -39.54 -3.95 -6.78
C SER A 6 -38.92 -3.25 -5.56
N MET A 7 -38.13 -3.99 -4.77
CA MET A 7 -37.33 -3.51 -3.63
C MET A 7 -36.39 -2.33 -3.93
N SER A 8 -36.28 -1.88 -5.18
CA SER A 8 -35.45 -0.74 -5.58
C SER A 8 -35.96 0.61 -5.07
N PHE A 9 -37.27 0.76 -4.82
CA PHE A 9 -37.87 2.06 -4.46
C PHE A 9 -37.89 2.38 -2.96
N ILE A 10 -37.58 1.42 -2.09
CA ILE A 10 -37.55 1.64 -0.63
C ILE A 10 -36.21 2.23 -0.17
N TYR A 11 -35.15 2.15 -0.99
CA TYR A 11 -33.81 2.63 -0.62
C TYR A 11 -33.57 4.13 -0.85
N THR A 12 -34.40 4.82 -1.62
CA THR A 12 -34.33 6.28 -1.78
C THR A 12 -34.91 7.05 -0.58
N ILE A 13 -35.73 6.42 0.26
CA ILE A 13 -36.47 7.10 1.32
C ILE A 13 -35.70 7.15 2.66
N LEU A 14 -34.74 6.26 2.89
CA LEU A 14 -33.92 6.26 4.12
C LEU A 14 -32.75 7.26 4.12
N ILE A 15 -32.45 7.90 2.99
CA ILE A 15 -31.43 8.96 2.89
C ILE A 15 -32.07 10.37 2.93
N ALA A 16 -33.40 10.47 2.82
CA ALA A 16 -34.12 11.76 2.79
C ALA A 16 -34.45 12.35 4.17
N TYR A 17 -34.36 11.56 5.26
CA TYR A 17 -34.75 11.98 6.63
C TYR A 17 -33.58 12.35 7.55
N LEU A 18 -32.55 12.99 7.03
CA LEU A 18 -31.57 13.73 7.83
C LEU A 18 -31.46 15.17 7.31
N HIS A 19 -32.59 15.87 7.26
CA HIS A 19 -32.64 17.32 7.31
C HIS A 19 -32.69 17.77 8.78
N PHE A 20 -31.60 17.55 9.49
CA PHE A 20 -31.26 18.40 10.63
C PHE A 20 -29.88 18.98 10.35
N SER A 21 -29.79 20.29 10.48
CA SER A 21 -28.64 21.15 10.31
C SER A 21 -27.54 20.90 11.35
N TYR A 22 -27.14 19.63 11.51
CA TYR A 22 -25.91 19.25 12.19
C TYR A 22 -24.79 19.20 11.16
N ALA A 23 -23.63 19.73 11.53
CA ALA A 23 -22.49 19.90 10.66
C ALA A 23 -22.10 18.57 10.00
N GLN A 24 -22.44 18.37 8.72
CA GLN A 24 -22.24 17.13 7.93
C GLN A 24 -20.77 16.76 7.64
N ASN A 25 -19.87 17.17 8.53
CA ASN A 25 -18.43 17.18 8.35
C ASN A 25 -17.69 16.77 9.63
N GLY A 26 -18.41 16.37 10.69
CA GLY A 26 -17.83 15.89 11.94
C GLY A 26 -17.40 14.42 11.88
N PRO A 27 -16.55 13.98 12.81
CA PRO A 27 -16.17 12.56 12.96
C PRO A 27 -17.35 11.59 12.95
N GLU A 28 -18.41 11.92 13.69
CA GLU A 28 -19.60 11.09 13.82
C GLU A 28 -20.36 10.95 12.50
N ASP A 29 -20.47 12.03 11.71
CA ASP A 29 -21.15 11.99 10.41
C ASP A 29 -20.43 11.07 9.43
N TYR A 30 -19.10 11.16 9.37
CA TYR A 30 -18.29 10.27 8.55
C TYR A 30 -18.47 8.82 8.99
N VAL A 31 -18.32 8.52 10.28
CA VAL A 31 -18.45 7.15 10.80
C VAL A 31 -19.84 6.58 10.54
N LEU A 32 -20.90 7.35 10.85
CA LEU A 32 -22.27 6.93 10.66
C LEU A 32 -22.55 6.58 9.20
N ALA A 33 -22.22 7.49 8.28
CA ALA A 33 -22.52 7.30 6.86
C ALA A 33 -21.70 6.15 6.24
N HIS A 34 -20.45 5.96 6.64
CA HIS A 34 -19.67 4.77 6.24
C HIS A 34 -20.27 3.47 6.78
N ASN A 35 -20.66 3.46 8.05
CA ASN A 35 -21.21 2.26 8.68
C ASN A 35 -22.58 1.88 8.13
N LEU A 36 -23.40 2.85 7.70
CA LEU A 36 -24.63 2.58 6.94
C LEU A 36 -24.31 1.88 5.60
N ALA A 37 -23.35 2.40 4.84
CA ALA A 37 -22.93 1.78 3.58
C ALA A 37 -22.35 0.37 3.76
N ARG A 38 -21.54 0.15 4.80
CA ARG A 38 -20.92 -1.14 5.11
C ARG A 38 -21.94 -2.17 5.61
N LYS A 39 -22.89 -1.76 6.46
CA LYS A 39 -24.01 -2.61 6.92
C LYS A 39 -24.87 -3.10 5.76
N ALA A 40 -25.13 -2.24 4.77
CA ALA A 40 -25.91 -2.60 3.58
C ALA A 40 -25.29 -3.72 2.72
N VAL A 41 -24.01 -4.05 2.93
CA VAL A 41 -23.31 -5.14 2.23
C VAL A 41 -22.69 -6.18 3.16
N GLY A 42 -23.13 -6.23 4.43
CA GLY A 42 -22.68 -7.27 5.38
C GLY A 42 -21.20 -7.17 5.76
N VAL A 43 -20.66 -5.95 5.79
CA VAL A 43 -19.28 -5.66 6.22
C VAL A 43 -19.31 -4.99 7.60
N GLY A 44 -18.41 -5.39 8.49
CA GLY A 44 -18.32 -4.88 9.86
C GLY A 44 -17.99 -3.39 9.92
N PRO A 45 -18.29 -2.68 11.02
CA PRO A 45 -18.16 -1.23 11.09
C PRO A 45 -16.69 -0.76 11.12
N VAL A 46 -16.48 0.52 10.80
CA VAL A 46 -15.26 1.27 11.07
C VAL A 46 -15.45 2.20 12.28
N LYS A 47 -14.34 2.58 12.91
CA LYS A 47 -14.27 3.56 13.99
C LYS A 47 -13.43 4.77 13.57
N TRP A 48 -13.72 5.93 14.15
CA TRP A 48 -12.89 7.12 13.92
C TRP A 48 -11.51 6.95 14.55
N ASP A 49 -10.48 7.46 13.87
CA ASP A 49 -9.11 7.55 14.35
C ASP A 49 -8.53 8.95 14.05
N ASP A 50 -8.12 9.65 15.12
CA ASP A 50 -7.63 11.02 15.02
C ASP A 50 -6.27 11.13 14.32
N LYS A 51 -5.45 10.07 14.31
CA LYS A 51 -4.17 10.08 13.59
C LYS A 51 -4.42 10.05 12.09
N LEU A 52 -5.35 9.20 11.64
CA LEU A 52 -5.78 9.15 10.24
C LEU A 52 -6.41 10.48 9.80
N ALA A 53 -7.21 11.10 10.67
CA ALA A 53 -7.85 12.39 10.41
C ALA A 53 -6.83 13.54 10.30
N LYS A 54 -5.87 13.62 11.23
CA LYS A 54 -4.75 14.58 11.16
C LYS A 54 -3.90 14.39 9.90
N PHE A 55 -3.69 13.15 9.48
CA PHE A 55 -2.99 12.87 8.23
C PHE A 55 -3.80 13.33 7.01
N ALA A 56 -5.13 13.08 7.00
CA ALA A 56 -6.02 13.58 5.94
C ALA A 56 -5.99 15.11 5.87
N GLU A 57 -6.04 15.78 7.03
CA GLU A 57 -5.98 17.23 7.13
C GLU A 57 -4.66 17.80 6.60
N LYS A 58 -3.52 17.18 6.95
CA LYS A 58 -2.21 17.58 6.43
C LYS A 58 -2.20 17.58 4.89
N ILE A 59 -2.73 16.52 4.27
CA ILE A 59 -2.78 16.41 2.80
C ILE A 59 -3.76 17.42 2.23
N ALA A 60 -4.96 17.53 2.83
CA ALA A 60 -5.98 18.49 2.40
C ALA A 60 -5.40 19.91 2.40
N ASN A 61 -4.71 20.29 3.46
CA ASN A 61 -4.09 21.61 3.61
C ASN A 61 -2.97 21.87 2.60
N GLN A 62 -2.20 20.85 2.19
CA GLN A 62 -1.21 20.98 1.11
C GLN A 62 -1.85 21.34 -0.24
N ARG A 63 -3.12 20.98 -0.46
CA ARG A 63 -3.84 21.23 -1.72
C ARG A 63 -4.62 22.54 -1.75
N LYS A 64 -4.55 23.36 -0.69
CA LYS A 64 -5.25 24.66 -0.63
C LYS A 64 -4.82 25.59 -1.76
N THR A 65 -3.53 25.58 -2.09
CA THR A 65 -2.91 26.50 -3.05
C THR A 65 -2.98 26.00 -4.49
N ASP A 66 -2.62 24.74 -4.74
CA ASP A 66 -2.60 24.16 -6.10
C ASP A 66 -3.99 23.78 -6.62
N CYS A 67 -4.99 23.67 -5.74
CA CYS A 67 -6.35 23.26 -6.04
C CYS A 67 -6.41 21.95 -6.85
N ALA A 68 -5.41 21.09 -6.69
CA ALA A 68 -5.30 19.85 -7.44
C ALA A 68 -5.60 18.66 -6.53
N LEU A 69 -6.71 17.96 -6.80
CA LEU A 69 -7.07 16.75 -6.06
C LEU A 69 -6.12 15.60 -6.43
N LYS A 70 -5.01 15.52 -5.70
CA LYS A 70 -3.99 14.48 -5.87
C LYS A 70 -3.83 13.69 -4.58
N PRO A 71 -3.81 12.35 -4.63
CA PRO A 71 -3.48 11.53 -3.48
C PRO A 71 -2.07 11.85 -2.96
N SER A 72 -1.80 11.48 -1.72
CA SER A 72 -0.44 11.55 -1.18
C SER A 72 0.40 10.39 -1.71
N GLU A 73 1.53 10.73 -2.33
CA GLU A 73 2.55 9.79 -2.80
C GLU A 73 3.28 9.07 -1.65
N SER A 74 2.92 9.31 -0.38
CA SER A 74 3.58 8.78 0.82
C SER A 74 2.61 8.27 1.93
N SER A 75 1.33 8.02 1.63
CA SER A 75 0.28 7.69 2.63
C SER A 75 0.14 6.21 3.03
N PRO A 76 0.51 5.77 4.26
CA PRO A 76 0.36 4.37 4.75
C PRO A 76 -1.06 3.81 4.76
N TYR A 77 -2.05 4.62 4.41
CA TYR A 77 -3.46 4.33 4.56
C TYR A 77 -4.12 4.14 3.20
N GLY A 78 -5.24 3.41 3.20
CA GLY A 78 -6.15 3.43 2.07
C GLY A 78 -6.69 4.84 1.95
N GLN A 79 -6.65 5.45 0.77
CA GLN A 79 -7.02 6.86 0.61
C GLN A 79 -8.03 7.03 -0.51
N ILE A 80 -9.12 7.73 -0.21
CA ILE A 80 -10.09 8.17 -1.21
C ILE A 80 -10.30 9.67 -1.11
N LEU A 81 -10.56 10.27 -2.26
CA LEU A 81 -10.67 11.71 -2.41
C LEU A 81 -11.93 12.05 -3.20
N ALA A 82 -12.54 13.18 -2.89
CA ALA A 82 -13.60 13.78 -3.68
C ALA A 82 -13.41 15.29 -3.74
N SER A 83 -13.89 15.90 -4.82
CA SER A 83 -13.96 17.34 -4.98
C SER A 83 -15.34 17.76 -5.47
N GLY A 84 -15.82 18.90 -5.00
CA GLY A 84 -17.06 19.50 -5.49
C GLY A 84 -17.05 21.02 -5.38
N THR A 85 -17.97 21.66 -6.10
CA THR A 85 -18.23 23.11 -6.01
C THR A 85 -19.42 23.39 -5.08
N GLY A 86 -19.67 24.65 -4.74
CA GLY A 86 -20.74 25.02 -3.78
C GLY A 86 -20.37 24.70 -2.34
N GLU A 87 -21.36 24.42 -1.47
CA GLU A 87 -21.17 23.96 -0.07
C GLU A 87 -20.98 22.43 -0.01
N PHE A 88 -20.02 21.89 -0.77
CA PHE A 88 -19.84 20.43 -0.87
C PHE A 88 -19.36 19.83 0.46
N SER A 89 -20.17 18.94 1.03
CA SER A 89 -19.98 18.36 2.36
C SER A 89 -19.23 17.02 2.36
N GLY A 90 -18.82 16.56 3.54
CA GLY A 90 -18.34 15.20 3.74
C GLY A 90 -19.35 14.14 3.31
N LEU A 91 -20.63 14.34 3.60
CA LEU A 91 -21.70 13.43 3.19
C LEU A 91 -21.90 13.40 1.66
N ASP A 92 -21.72 14.52 0.97
CA ASP A 92 -21.79 14.55 -0.51
C ASP A 92 -20.67 13.72 -1.13
N ALA A 93 -19.46 13.79 -0.58
CA ALA A 93 -18.36 12.92 -0.98
C ALA A 93 -18.69 11.43 -0.80
N ILE A 94 -19.24 11.07 0.35
CA ILE A 94 -19.66 9.68 0.63
C ILE A 94 -20.75 9.23 -0.35
N ARG A 95 -21.74 10.07 -0.65
CA ARG A 95 -22.78 9.75 -1.65
C ARG A 95 -22.16 9.47 -3.02
N LEU A 96 -21.22 10.29 -3.47
CA LEU A 96 -20.50 10.07 -4.74
C LEU A 96 -19.74 8.76 -4.75
N TRP A 97 -19.05 8.41 -3.66
CA TRP A 97 -18.31 7.15 -3.57
C TRP A 97 -19.26 5.95 -3.53
N VAL A 98 -20.37 6.00 -2.80
CA VAL A 98 -21.37 4.92 -2.74
C VAL A 98 -22.01 4.64 -4.09
N GLN A 99 -22.22 5.67 -4.93
CA GLN A 99 -22.70 5.50 -6.30
C GLN A 99 -21.78 4.60 -7.15
N GLY A 100 -20.49 4.51 -6.81
CA GLY A 100 -19.54 3.60 -7.45
C GLY A 100 -19.94 2.12 -7.41
N LYS A 101 -20.83 1.72 -6.48
CA LYS A 101 -21.37 0.36 -6.40
C LYS A 101 -21.95 -0.14 -7.71
N VAL A 102 -22.58 0.72 -8.50
CA VAL A 102 -23.22 0.32 -9.77
C VAL A 102 -22.21 -0.20 -10.80
N LYS A 103 -20.93 0.12 -10.63
CA LYS A 103 -19.82 -0.30 -11.49
C LYS A 103 -19.04 -1.49 -10.92
N PHE A 104 -19.34 -1.91 -9.69
CA PHE A 104 -18.66 -3.04 -9.05
C PHE A 104 -19.24 -4.36 -9.53
N ASP A 105 -18.39 -5.22 -10.11
CA ASP A 105 -18.80 -6.57 -10.48
C ASP A 105 -18.65 -7.51 -9.29
N SER A 106 -19.78 -7.94 -8.74
CA SER A 106 -19.83 -8.88 -7.61
C SER A 106 -19.28 -10.28 -7.92
N LYS A 107 -19.27 -10.70 -9.19
CA LYS A 107 -18.78 -12.03 -9.60
C LYS A 107 -17.26 -12.07 -9.61
N SER A 108 -16.64 -11.13 -10.34
CA SER A 108 -15.18 -11.00 -10.40
C SER A 108 -14.59 -10.26 -9.20
N LYS A 109 -15.43 -9.65 -8.35
CA LYS A 109 -15.05 -8.80 -7.22
C LYS A 109 -14.12 -7.66 -7.64
N SER A 110 -14.41 -7.05 -8.79
CA SER A 110 -13.52 -6.08 -9.42
C SER A 110 -14.24 -4.79 -9.81
N CYS A 111 -13.44 -3.76 -10.08
CA CYS A 111 -13.87 -2.48 -10.63
C CYS A 111 -13.15 -2.25 -11.97
N PRO A 112 -13.82 -1.68 -12.99
CA PRO A 112 -13.13 -1.23 -14.20
C PRO A 112 -12.02 -0.23 -13.86
N GLN A 113 -10.85 -0.36 -14.49
CA GLN A 113 -9.66 0.44 -14.17
C GLN A 113 -9.90 1.96 -14.32
N SER A 114 -10.77 2.36 -15.24
CA SER A 114 -11.17 3.75 -15.49
C SER A 114 -12.14 4.33 -14.45
N GLU A 115 -12.82 3.50 -13.64
CA GLU A 115 -13.93 3.93 -12.79
C GLU A 115 -13.45 4.26 -11.36
N LYS A 116 -13.00 5.51 -11.16
CA LYS A 116 -12.48 6.00 -9.86
C LYS A 116 -13.47 5.85 -8.72
N ASN A 117 -14.75 6.14 -8.95
CA ASN A 117 -15.79 6.03 -7.93
C ASN A 117 -16.03 4.58 -7.50
N CYS A 118 -15.87 3.61 -8.41
CA CYS A 118 -15.95 2.19 -8.06
C CYS A 118 -14.83 1.81 -7.08
N ARG A 119 -13.60 2.28 -7.33
CA ARG A 119 -12.49 2.06 -6.39
C ARG A 119 -12.69 2.75 -5.05
N SER A 120 -13.28 3.95 -5.04
CA SER A 120 -13.65 4.60 -3.77
C SER A 120 -14.70 3.79 -3.01
N TYR A 121 -15.72 3.25 -3.72
CA TYR A 121 -16.72 2.36 -3.14
C TYR A 121 -16.09 1.14 -2.49
N THR A 122 -15.22 0.41 -3.21
CA THR A 122 -14.59 -0.81 -2.71
C THR A 122 -13.68 -0.56 -1.50
N GLN A 123 -13.02 0.59 -1.42
CA GLN A 123 -12.29 1.00 -0.22
C GLN A 123 -13.22 1.22 0.98
N MET A 124 -14.34 1.94 0.78
CA MET A 124 -15.31 2.20 1.86
C MET A 124 -15.86 0.90 2.46
N VAL A 125 -16.13 -0.10 1.62
CA VAL A 125 -16.67 -1.41 2.04
C VAL A 125 -15.59 -2.48 2.20
N TRP A 126 -14.32 -2.09 2.27
CA TRP A 126 -13.24 -3.06 2.43
C TRP A 126 -13.30 -3.71 3.80
N ARG A 127 -13.46 -5.04 3.84
CA ARG A 127 -13.72 -5.79 5.08
C ARG A 127 -12.62 -5.65 6.13
N LYS A 128 -11.36 -5.57 5.68
CA LYS A 128 -10.21 -5.48 6.60
C LYS A 128 -10.01 -4.09 7.19
N SER A 129 -10.51 -3.03 6.55
CA SER A 129 -10.40 -1.67 7.08
C SER A 129 -11.34 -1.52 8.28
N THR A 130 -10.80 -1.12 9.42
CA THR A 130 -11.53 -0.99 10.69
C THR A 130 -11.44 0.41 11.29
N LEU A 131 -10.50 1.24 10.82
CA LEU A 131 -10.32 2.62 11.23
C LEU A 131 -10.51 3.58 10.04
N ILE A 132 -11.06 4.76 10.32
CA ILE A 132 -11.19 5.86 9.36
C ILE A 132 -10.81 7.19 9.98
N GLY A 133 -10.28 8.09 9.17
CA GLY A 133 -10.15 9.50 9.54
C GLY A 133 -10.21 10.37 8.31
N CYS A 134 -11.03 11.42 8.37
CA CYS A 134 -11.34 12.27 7.22
C CYS A 134 -11.05 13.74 7.50
N ALA A 135 -10.82 14.50 6.44
CA ALA A 135 -10.70 15.95 6.49
C ALA A 135 -11.40 16.59 5.29
N ARG A 136 -11.95 17.78 5.52
CA ARG A 136 -12.57 18.63 4.50
C ARG A 136 -11.85 19.96 4.46
N VAL A 137 -11.56 20.46 3.28
CA VAL A 137 -10.87 21.73 3.08
C VAL A 137 -11.44 22.48 1.89
N LYS A 138 -11.51 23.81 1.99
CA LYS A 138 -11.80 24.67 0.84
C LYS A 138 -10.48 25.11 0.20
N CYS A 139 -10.34 24.95 -1.11
CA CYS A 139 -9.20 25.47 -1.85
C CYS A 139 -9.47 26.87 -2.41
N ASN A 140 -8.43 27.52 -2.94
CA ASN A 140 -8.49 28.92 -3.40
C ASN A 140 -9.45 29.17 -4.57
N THR A 141 -9.79 28.16 -5.37
CA THR A 141 -10.76 28.27 -6.48
C THR A 141 -12.22 28.03 -6.05
N ASN A 142 -12.51 28.07 -4.75
CA ASN A 142 -13.81 27.76 -4.15
C ASN A 142 -14.31 26.31 -4.30
N ALA A 143 -13.47 25.38 -4.78
CA ALA A 143 -13.77 23.96 -4.68
C ALA A 143 -13.51 23.45 -3.25
N TRP A 144 -14.28 22.46 -2.82
CA TRP A 144 -14.04 21.74 -1.58
C TRP A 144 -13.46 20.38 -1.90
N PHE A 145 -12.48 19.98 -1.09
CA PHE A 145 -11.91 18.64 -1.11
C PHE A 145 -12.26 17.90 0.16
N VAL A 146 -12.63 16.64 0.00
CA VAL A 146 -12.83 15.70 1.10
C VAL A 146 -11.85 14.55 0.89
N ILE A 147 -11.05 14.26 1.91
CA ILE A 147 -10.07 13.18 1.92
C ILE A 147 -10.39 12.28 3.10
N CYS A 148 -10.51 10.98 2.87
CA CYS A 148 -10.66 9.97 3.92
C CYS A 148 -9.55 8.94 3.82
N ASN A 149 -8.93 8.64 4.95
CA ASN A 149 -7.93 7.59 5.13
C ASN A 149 -8.54 6.39 5.86
N TYR A 150 -8.05 5.18 5.54
CA TYR A 150 -8.50 3.90 6.09
C TYR A 150 -7.31 3.05 6.52
N ASP A 151 -7.45 2.40 7.68
CA ASP A 151 -6.46 1.45 8.18
C ASP A 151 -7.15 0.16 8.64
N PRO A 152 -6.64 -1.03 8.26
CA PRO A 152 -5.74 -1.31 7.13
C PRO A 152 -6.21 -0.75 5.77
N PRO A 153 -5.31 -0.46 4.81
CA PRO A 153 -5.70 -0.05 3.47
C PRO A 153 -6.57 -1.09 2.77
N GLY A 154 -7.51 -0.61 1.94
CA GLY A 154 -8.32 -1.42 1.06
C GLY A 154 -7.88 -1.33 -0.39
N ASN A 155 -8.60 -2.01 -1.30
CA ASN A 155 -8.23 -2.17 -2.70
C ASN A 155 -6.84 -2.77 -2.92
N ILE A 156 -6.39 -3.57 -1.96
CA ILE A 156 -5.16 -4.33 -2.08
C ILE A 156 -5.54 -5.60 -2.83
N GLU A 157 -5.16 -5.67 -4.11
CA GLU A 157 -5.19 -6.92 -4.86
C GLU A 157 -4.29 -7.93 -4.12
N ALA A 158 -4.86 -9.06 -3.72
CA ALA A 158 -4.12 -10.05 -2.96
C ALA A 158 -3.04 -10.71 -3.85
N PRO A 159 -1.77 -10.83 -3.41
CA PRO A 159 -1.06 -10.08 -2.39
C PRO A 159 0.14 -9.30 -2.97
N SER A 160 0.08 -7.97 -2.96
CA SER A 160 1.32 -7.18 -2.85
C SER A 160 1.14 -6.13 -1.75
N LEU A 161 1.98 -6.23 -0.71
CA LEU A 161 1.90 -5.44 0.51
C LEU A 161 2.10 -3.94 0.25
N HIS A 162 1.10 -3.15 0.68
CA HIS A 162 1.18 -1.84 1.35
C HIS A 162 2.13 -0.77 0.81
N THR A 163 1.71 0.09 -0.14
CA THR A 163 2.55 1.14 -0.76
C THR A 163 3.14 2.24 0.14
N HIS A 164 3.00 2.21 1.46
CA HIS A 164 3.59 3.24 2.34
C HIS A 164 4.14 2.74 3.68
N ALA A 165 4.05 1.43 3.88
CA ALA A 165 4.97 0.65 4.70
C ALA A 165 5.60 -0.38 3.74
N GLN A 166 6.44 0.09 2.81
CA GLN A 166 7.26 -0.80 1.97
C GLN A 166 8.75 -0.68 2.28
N ASN A 167 9.10 0.08 3.32
CA ASN A 167 10.47 0.51 3.60
C ASN A 167 10.80 0.45 5.11
N ALA A 168 9.84 0.12 5.97
CA ALA A 168 10.11 -0.18 7.37
C ALA A 168 10.85 -1.53 7.46
N PRO A 169 11.64 -1.75 8.52
CA PRO A 169 12.30 -3.03 8.79
C PRO A 169 11.41 -4.26 8.58
N GLN A 170 10.19 -4.21 9.09
CA GLN A 170 9.27 -5.33 9.03
C GLN A 170 8.78 -5.63 7.61
N ASP A 171 8.67 -4.62 6.75
CA ASP A 171 8.19 -4.80 5.37
C ASP A 171 9.19 -5.62 4.55
N PHE A 172 10.49 -5.35 4.73
CA PHE A 172 11.55 -6.18 4.16
C PHE A 172 11.45 -7.60 4.70
N VAL A 173 11.38 -7.77 6.01
CA VAL A 173 11.33 -9.09 6.66
C VAL A 173 10.12 -9.90 6.17
N ASP A 174 8.94 -9.30 6.13
CA ASP A 174 7.70 -9.95 5.70
C ASP A 174 7.76 -10.38 4.24
N ALA A 175 8.28 -9.52 3.36
CA ALA A 175 8.46 -9.84 1.95
C ALA A 175 9.43 -11.02 1.73
N HIS A 176 10.54 -11.06 2.47
CA HIS A 176 11.48 -12.20 2.43
C HIS A 176 10.85 -13.47 3.01
N ASN A 177 10.19 -13.36 4.15
CA ASN A 177 9.58 -14.49 4.83
C ASN A 177 8.41 -15.10 4.05
N ALA A 178 7.68 -14.30 3.26
CA ALA A 178 6.70 -14.80 2.31
C ALA A 178 7.37 -15.75 1.29
N ALA A 179 8.45 -15.32 0.65
CA ALA A 179 9.19 -16.13 -0.32
C ALA A 179 9.83 -17.38 0.30
N ARG A 180 10.40 -17.25 1.52
CA ARG A 180 10.98 -18.39 2.26
C ARG A 180 9.93 -19.43 2.63
N LYS A 181 8.74 -18.99 3.02
CA LYS A 181 7.62 -19.89 3.37
C LYS A 181 7.18 -20.73 2.16
N GLU A 182 7.19 -20.16 0.95
CA GLU A 182 6.82 -20.90 -0.26
C GLU A 182 7.71 -22.13 -0.53
N VAL A 183 8.96 -22.11 -0.05
CA VAL A 183 9.93 -23.20 -0.21
C VAL A 183 10.15 -23.98 1.10
N GLY A 184 9.27 -23.80 2.10
CA GLY A 184 9.29 -24.56 3.35
C GLY A 184 10.40 -24.16 4.32
N LEU A 185 10.99 -22.97 4.17
CA LEU A 185 12.04 -22.48 5.06
C LEU A 185 11.47 -21.73 6.27
N GLY A 186 12.21 -21.78 7.37
CA GLY A 186 11.93 -20.96 8.56
C GLY A 186 12.16 -19.46 8.29
N PRO A 187 11.49 -18.59 9.07
CA PRO A 187 11.59 -17.15 8.89
C PRO A 187 12.98 -16.62 9.27
N MET A 188 13.38 -15.52 8.65
CA MET A 188 14.46 -14.65 9.09
C MET A 188 13.90 -13.51 9.95
N THR A 189 14.75 -12.90 10.78
CA THR A 189 14.41 -11.78 11.66
C THR A 189 15.26 -10.55 11.34
N TRP A 190 14.71 -9.36 11.56
CA TRP A 190 15.49 -8.13 11.46
C TRP A 190 16.64 -8.12 12.47
N ASN A 191 17.81 -7.63 12.05
CA ASN A 191 18.97 -7.43 12.90
C ASN A 191 19.51 -6.01 12.74
N ALA A 192 19.53 -5.25 13.85
CA ALA A 192 19.93 -3.85 13.85
C ALA A 192 21.41 -3.65 13.43
N THR A 193 22.31 -4.57 13.76
CA THR A 193 23.74 -4.49 13.38
C THR A 193 23.93 -4.71 11.88
N VAL A 194 23.19 -5.64 11.28
CA VAL A 194 23.19 -5.85 9.82
C VAL A 194 22.56 -4.66 9.11
N ALA A 195 21.49 -4.09 9.66
CA ALA A 195 20.81 -2.93 9.10
C ALA A 195 21.68 -1.66 9.13
N LEU A 196 22.43 -1.44 10.21
CA LEU A 196 23.38 -0.33 10.31
C LEU A 196 24.48 -0.44 9.23
N PHE A 197 24.95 -1.66 8.94
CA PHE A 197 25.87 -1.89 7.84
C PHE A 197 25.25 -1.52 6.49
N ALA A 198 24.02 -2.00 6.24
CA ALA A 198 23.27 -1.71 5.02
C ALA A 198 23.07 -0.19 4.84
N GLU A 199 22.72 0.54 5.90
CA GLU A 199 22.54 1.99 5.89
C GLU A 199 23.84 2.73 5.58
N ASN A 200 24.94 2.37 6.24
CA ASN A 200 26.25 2.95 5.98
C ASN A 200 26.67 2.74 4.52
N TYR A 201 26.43 1.54 3.97
CA TYR A 201 26.77 1.25 2.59
C TYR A 201 25.87 1.99 1.59
N ALA A 202 24.55 1.99 1.80
CA ALA A 202 23.61 2.73 0.96
C ALA A 202 23.98 4.22 0.90
N ASN A 203 24.34 4.82 2.04
CA ASN A 203 24.77 6.22 2.10
C ASN A 203 26.02 6.51 1.24
N GLN A 204 26.94 5.56 1.08
CA GLN A 204 28.11 5.69 0.19
C GLN A 204 27.76 5.64 -1.31
N ARG A 205 26.57 5.16 -1.67
CA ARG A 205 26.04 5.12 -3.05
C ARG A 205 25.15 6.30 -3.38
N LYS A 206 24.88 7.24 -2.45
CA LYS A 206 24.06 8.43 -2.72
C LYS A 206 24.53 9.25 -3.93
N VAL A 207 25.84 9.33 -4.14
CA VAL A 207 26.44 10.20 -5.15
C VAL A 207 26.26 9.64 -6.57
N ASP A 208 26.57 8.36 -6.78
CA ASP A 208 26.59 7.73 -8.11
C ASP A 208 25.39 6.80 -8.35
N CYS A 209 24.72 6.35 -7.29
CA CYS A 209 23.66 5.34 -7.31
C CYS A 209 24.08 4.04 -8.02
N ALA A 210 25.39 3.75 -8.05
CA ALA A 210 25.91 2.66 -8.86
C ALA A 210 25.52 1.30 -8.25
N LEU A 211 25.08 0.37 -9.09
CA LEU A 211 24.86 -1.03 -8.74
C LEU A 211 26.20 -1.75 -8.54
N ARG A 212 26.91 -1.38 -7.49
CA ARG A 212 28.17 -1.98 -7.05
C ARG A 212 27.93 -2.61 -5.69
N HIS A 213 28.47 -3.80 -5.49
CA HIS A 213 28.44 -4.48 -4.20
C HIS A 213 29.43 -3.85 -3.21
N SER A 214 29.18 -4.03 -1.92
CA SER A 214 30.06 -3.54 -0.85
C SER A 214 31.39 -4.28 -0.77
N ASN A 215 31.49 -5.46 -1.40
CA ASN A 215 32.63 -6.38 -1.32
C ASN A 215 32.98 -6.79 0.12
N SER A 216 32.03 -6.66 1.06
CA SER A 216 32.22 -7.18 2.40
C SER A 216 32.10 -8.71 2.39
N ASP A 217 33.01 -9.37 3.09
CA ASP A 217 32.99 -10.80 3.37
C ASP A 217 32.08 -11.18 4.55
N LYS A 218 31.62 -10.17 5.30
CA LYS A 218 30.86 -10.36 6.55
C LYS A 218 29.41 -10.80 6.33
N TYR A 219 28.77 -10.29 5.28
CA TYR A 219 27.35 -10.50 5.02
C TYR A 219 27.09 -10.83 3.55
N GLY A 220 26.03 -11.58 3.28
CA GLY A 220 25.47 -11.68 1.94
C GLY A 220 24.86 -10.33 1.55
N GLU A 221 24.63 -10.10 0.26
CA GLU A 221 24.14 -8.80 -0.21
C GLU A 221 23.31 -8.91 -1.48
N ASN A 222 22.15 -8.26 -1.47
CA ASN A 222 21.40 -7.93 -2.68
C ASN A 222 21.31 -6.41 -2.81
N ILE A 223 21.44 -5.91 -4.03
CA ILE A 223 21.28 -4.49 -4.36
C ILE A 223 20.22 -4.29 -5.44
N ALA A 224 19.53 -3.17 -5.40
CA ALA A 224 18.55 -2.79 -6.41
C ALA A 224 18.60 -1.28 -6.66
N TRP A 225 18.20 -0.88 -7.87
CA TRP A 225 18.20 0.50 -8.31
C TRP A 225 16.99 0.77 -9.22
N GLY A 226 16.45 1.99 -9.15
CA GLY A 226 15.39 2.44 -10.05
C GLY A 226 15.26 3.96 -10.13
N THR A 227 14.87 4.47 -11.31
CA THR A 227 14.67 5.91 -11.57
C THR A 227 13.31 6.45 -11.11
N GLY A 228 12.31 5.59 -10.93
CA GLY A 228 11.04 5.91 -10.27
C GLY A 228 11.10 5.60 -8.78
N GLU A 229 10.04 5.95 -8.04
CA GLU A 229 9.91 5.55 -6.63
C GLU A 229 10.01 4.02 -6.52
N LEU A 230 11.14 3.54 -5.99
CA LEU A 230 11.42 2.12 -5.81
C LEU A 230 11.45 1.84 -4.32
N SER A 231 10.47 1.10 -3.83
CA SER A 231 10.40 0.71 -2.43
C SER A 231 11.23 -0.53 -2.12
N GLY A 232 11.46 -0.77 -0.83
CA GLY A 232 12.09 -1.98 -0.31
C GLY A 232 11.34 -3.24 -0.71
N VAL A 233 10.02 -3.27 -0.52
CA VAL A 233 9.19 -4.41 -0.93
C VAL A 233 9.24 -4.65 -2.44
N GLN A 234 9.27 -3.59 -3.26
CA GLN A 234 9.43 -3.73 -4.70
C GLN A 234 10.80 -4.31 -5.07
N ALA A 235 11.89 -3.86 -4.42
CA ALA A 235 13.22 -4.44 -4.60
C ALA A 235 13.25 -5.93 -4.24
N VAL A 236 12.65 -6.32 -3.10
CA VAL A 236 12.53 -7.73 -2.70
C VAL A 236 11.71 -8.52 -3.72
N SER A 237 10.61 -7.97 -4.21
CA SER A 237 9.81 -8.60 -5.27
C SER A 237 10.61 -8.82 -6.55
N MET A 238 11.43 -7.86 -6.98
CA MET A 238 12.31 -8.03 -8.16
C MET A 238 13.28 -9.20 -7.97
N TRP A 239 13.91 -9.28 -6.79
CA TRP A 239 14.81 -10.39 -6.46
C TRP A 239 14.08 -11.73 -6.40
N VAL A 240 12.88 -11.79 -5.80
CA VAL A 240 12.08 -13.01 -5.71
C VAL A 240 11.60 -13.48 -7.07
N GLN A 241 11.25 -12.56 -7.98
CA GLN A 241 10.82 -12.90 -9.35
C GLN A 241 11.90 -13.62 -10.16
N GLU A 242 13.18 -13.52 -9.78
CA GLU A 242 14.24 -14.32 -10.39
C GLU A 242 14.08 -15.83 -10.14
N LYS A 243 13.17 -16.26 -9.24
CA LYS A 243 12.73 -17.65 -9.10
C LYS A 243 12.40 -18.30 -10.44
N ALA A 244 11.76 -17.56 -11.35
CA ALA A 244 11.43 -18.06 -12.68
C ALA A 244 12.66 -18.41 -13.53
N ASN A 245 13.83 -17.84 -13.20
CA ASN A 245 15.09 -18.08 -13.88
C ASN A 245 15.95 -19.14 -13.17
N TYR A 246 15.59 -19.62 -11.97
CA TYR A 246 16.40 -20.56 -11.21
C TYR A 246 15.96 -22.00 -11.44
N ASN A 247 16.90 -22.86 -11.85
CA ASN A 247 16.68 -24.30 -11.90
C ASN A 247 17.26 -24.97 -10.64
N TYR A 248 16.37 -25.36 -9.73
CA TYR A 248 16.76 -26.03 -8.48
C TYR A 248 17.42 -27.41 -8.71
N GLY A 249 17.00 -28.14 -9.75
CA GLY A 249 17.55 -29.46 -10.07
C GLY A 249 19.05 -29.38 -10.36
N TYR A 250 19.42 -28.47 -11.26
CA TYR A 250 20.80 -28.26 -11.71
C TYR A 250 21.59 -27.24 -10.87
N ASN A 251 20.93 -26.51 -9.97
CA ASN A 251 21.52 -25.41 -9.19
C ASN A 251 22.13 -24.31 -10.08
N THR A 252 21.42 -23.92 -11.14
CA THR A 252 21.90 -22.93 -12.12
C THR A 252 20.83 -21.91 -12.45
N CYS A 253 21.26 -20.72 -12.85
CA CYS A 253 20.37 -19.77 -13.51
C CYS A 253 20.18 -20.16 -14.98
N ALA A 254 19.03 -19.82 -15.54
CA ALA A 254 18.78 -19.90 -16.97
C ALA A 254 19.83 -19.09 -17.75
N PRO A 255 20.19 -19.50 -18.98
CA PRO A 255 21.19 -18.81 -19.78
C PRO A 255 20.89 -17.31 -19.92
N TYR A 256 21.90 -16.48 -19.68
CA TYR A 256 21.82 -15.01 -19.75
C TYR A 256 20.83 -14.37 -18.77
N LYS A 257 20.41 -15.08 -17.72
CA LYS A 257 19.53 -14.57 -16.66
C LYS A 257 20.23 -14.56 -15.31
N MET A 258 19.73 -13.70 -14.43
CA MET A 258 20.14 -13.63 -13.03
C MET A 258 19.16 -14.41 -12.15
N CYS A 259 19.71 -15.08 -11.14
CA CYS A 259 18.95 -15.74 -10.08
C CYS A 259 19.63 -15.69 -8.71
N GLY A 260 20.80 -15.06 -8.63
CA GLY A 260 21.59 -14.97 -7.40
C GLY A 260 20.89 -14.18 -6.29
N HIS A 261 20.05 -13.21 -6.66
CA HIS A 261 19.30 -12.46 -5.66
C HIS A 261 18.20 -13.33 -5.05
N TYR A 262 17.48 -14.09 -5.89
CA TYR A 262 16.50 -15.07 -5.42
C TYR A 262 17.15 -16.09 -4.48
N THR A 263 18.24 -16.75 -4.90
CA THR A 263 18.88 -17.78 -4.09
C THR A 263 19.35 -17.25 -2.74
N GLN A 264 19.79 -15.99 -2.65
CA GLN A 264 20.12 -15.35 -1.38
C GLN A 264 18.89 -15.11 -0.49
N VAL A 265 17.77 -14.62 -1.05
CA VAL A 265 16.51 -14.41 -0.30
C VAL A 265 16.05 -15.72 0.38
N VAL A 266 16.15 -16.83 -0.36
CA VAL A 266 15.76 -18.16 0.12
C VAL A 266 16.93 -19.00 0.60
N TRP A 267 18.05 -18.38 1.01
CA TRP A 267 19.18 -19.13 1.55
C TRP A 267 18.89 -19.62 2.98
N LYS A 268 18.90 -20.94 3.17
CA LYS A 268 18.42 -21.61 4.39
C LYS A 268 19.08 -21.09 5.66
N THR A 269 20.40 -20.91 5.64
CA THR A 269 21.15 -20.50 6.83
C THR A 269 21.09 -19.01 7.11
N SER A 270 20.76 -18.15 6.12
CA SER A 270 20.61 -16.72 6.32
C SER A 270 19.33 -16.42 7.14
N VAL A 271 19.51 -16.15 8.43
CA VAL A 271 18.41 -16.01 9.40
C VAL A 271 18.29 -14.59 9.97
N ARG A 272 19.29 -13.73 9.73
CA ARG A 272 19.29 -12.31 10.14
C ARG A 272 19.33 -11.43 8.89
N LEU A 273 18.46 -10.43 8.85
CA LEU A 273 18.32 -9.49 7.73
C LEU A 273 18.51 -8.06 8.21
N GLY A 274 19.18 -7.24 7.41
CA GLY A 274 19.19 -5.79 7.57
C GLY A 274 19.22 -5.10 6.23
N CYS A 275 18.35 -4.12 6.02
CA CYS A 275 18.20 -3.44 4.75
C CYS A 275 18.24 -1.92 4.91
N ALA A 276 18.57 -1.23 3.83
CA ALA A 276 18.49 0.21 3.75
C ALA A 276 18.05 0.66 2.36
N ARG A 277 17.37 1.80 2.33
CA ARG A 277 16.97 2.48 1.10
C ARG A 277 17.43 3.93 1.16
N VAL A 278 17.92 4.43 0.04
CA VAL A 278 18.40 5.80 -0.06
C VAL A 278 18.00 6.44 -1.38
N LYS A 279 17.65 7.73 -1.32
CA LYS A 279 17.47 8.54 -2.53
C LYS A 279 18.82 9.12 -2.94
N CYS A 280 19.22 8.86 -4.17
CA CYS A 280 20.46 9.34 -4.76
C CYS A 280 20.31 10.78 -5.28
N LEU A 281 21.44 11.44 -5.54
CA LEU A 281 21.46 12.83 -6.03
C LEU A 281 20.80 12.99 -7.41
N ASN A 282 20.82 11.94 -8.23
CA ASN A 282 20.14 11.89 -9.52
C ASN A 282 18.64 11.54 -9.43
N ASN A 283 18.03 11.64 -8.22
CA ASN A 283 16.66 11.28 -7.91
C ASN A 283 16.28 9.80 -8.05
N ALA A 284 17.22 8.92 -8.43
CA ALA A 284 17.01 7.49 -8.38
C ALA A 284 17.03 6.97 -6.93
N TRP A 285 16.56 5.74 -6.75
CA TRP A 285 16.60 5.04 -5.48
C TRP A 285 17.60 3.90 -5.55
N PHE A 286 18.39 3.75 -4.48
CA PHE A 286 19.26 2.61 -4.26
C PHE A 286 18.82 1.86 -2.99
N ILE A 287 18.71 0.54 -3.09
CA ILE A 287 18.33 -0.34 -2.00
C ILE A 287 19.42 -1.39 -1.84
N THR A 288 19.79 -1.69 -0.60
CA THR A 288 20.63 -2.84 -0.26
C THR A 288 20.00 -3.62 0.88
N CYS A 289 20.05 -4.94 0.79
CA CYS A 289 19.71 -5.85 1.88
C CYS A 289 20.90 -6.78 2.12
N ASN A 290 21.32 -6.86 3.38
CA ASN A 290 22.42 -7.69 3.83
C ASN A 290 21.90 -8.86 4.68
N TYR A 291 22.55 -10.02 4.51
CA TYR A 291 22.11 -11.31 5.04
C TYR A 291 23.18 -11.94 5.91
N ASP A 292 22.77 -12.45 7.07
CA ASP A 292 23.68 -13.05 8.03
C ASP A 292 23.15 -14.39 8.57
N PRO A 293 23.92 -15.48 8.46
CA PRO A 293 25.18 -15.62 7.69
C PRO A 293 25.00 -15.40 6.18
N PRO A 294 26.09 -15.10 5.43
CA PRO A 294 26.05 -15.00 3.97
C PRO A 294 25.59 -16.30 3.31
N GLY A 295 24.95 -16.17 2.14
CA GLY A 295 24.55 -17.29 1.29
C GLY A 295 25.34 -17.37 -0.01
N ASN A 296 24.75 -18.03 -1.01
CA ASN A 296 25.30 -18.17 -2.36
C ASN A 296 26.71 -18.79 -2.42
N TYR A 297 27.00 -19.73 -1.53
CA TYR A 297 28.23 -20.52 -1.61
C TYR A 297 28.26 -21.35 -2.89
N ILE A 298 29.36 -21.26 -3.64
CA ILE A 298 29.54 -21.93 -4.93
C ILE A 298 29.32 -23.44 -4.76
N GLY A 299 28.45 -24.01 -5.61
CA GLY A 299 28.12 -25.43 -5.60
C GLY A 299 27.09 -25.87 -4.56
N MET A 300 26.70 -24.99 -3.63
CA MET A 300 25.67 -25.30 -2.63
C MET A 300 24.28 -24.85 -3.09
N LYS A 301 23.25 -25.60 -2.72
CA LYS A 301 21.85 -25.24 -2.97
C LYS A 301 21.32 -24.33 -1.86
N PRO A 302 20.38 -23.43 -2.17
CA PRO A 302 19.84 -22.48 -1.21
C PRO A 302 18.96 -23.13 -0.14
N TYR A 303 18.33 -24.28 -0.41
CA TYR A 303 17.49 -25.03 0.52
C TYR A 303 17.48 -26.53 0.23
#